data_AF-A0A7S2I6R9-F1
#
_entry.id   AF-A0A7S2I6R9-F1
#
_cell.length_a   1.000
_cell.length_b   1.000
_cell.length_c   1.000
_cell.angle_alpha   90.00
_cell.angle_beta   90.00
_cell.angle_gamma   90.00
#
_symmetry.space_group_name_H-M   'P 1'
#
loop_
_entity.id
_entity.type
_entity.pdbx_description
1 polymer ?
#
loop_
_entity_poly.entity_id
_entity_poly.type
_entity_poly.pdbx_seq_one_letter_code
_entity_poly.pdbx_strand_id
1 'polypeptide(L)'
;RFREATRINKSLLALGNVMNALAARKVHVPFRDSKLTRILDGSIGGNCKTALLVCASPMADSAQETLNCLEFAHRAMSVAVTAQVNAGVVAVDASALAADLRRDPRLEALRLAGKSSRSLLVGAQAAVPPTPVRGPRAFSKRCTRGKFTVAMDQAEENKQAWKEHMDANRLRAAEEAAEQLRQAAAQFE
;
A
#
# COMPACT_ATOMS: atom_id res chain seq x y z
N ARG A 1 -2.33 27.67 11.30
CA ARG A 1 -1.46 26.74 10.53
C ARG A 1 -0.51 25.93 11.41
N PHE A 2 0.10 26.49 12.47
CA PHE A 2 1.00 25.75 13.36
C PHE A 2 0.43 24.41 13.88
N ARG A 3 -0.79 24.41 14.45
CA ARG A 3 -1.45 23.19 14.96
C ARG A 3 -1.61 22.08 13.92
N GLU A 4 -1.77 22.46 12.66
CA GLU A 4 -1.90 21.52 11.55
C GLU A 4 -0.53 20.93 11.20
N ALA A 5 0.48 21.78 11.03
CA ALA A 5 1.86 21.36 10.81
C ALA A 5 2.35 20.41 11.91
N THR A 6 2.06 20.73 13.19
CA THR A 6 2.38 19.85 14.31
C THR A 6 1.70 18.48 14.20
N ARG A 7 0.43 18.43 13.77
CA ARG A 7 -0.30 17.16 13.62
C ARG A 7 0.26 16.31 12.49
N ILE A 8 0.59 16.93 11.35
CA ILE A 8 1.24 16.26 10.20
C ILE A 8 2.56 15.64 10.66
N ASN A 9 3.43 16.44 11.28
CA ASN A 9 4.74 15.97 11.74
C ASN A 9 4.62 14.91 12.84
N LYS A 10 3.61 15.00 13.72
CA LYS A 10 3.34 13.95 14.71
C LYS A 10 3.01 12.61 14.06
N SER A 11 2.18 12.58 13.03
CA SER A 11 1.88 11.34 12.31
C SER A 11 3.08 10.78 11.56
N LEU A 12 3.92 11.65 10.97
CA LEU A 12 5.14 11.23 10.27
C LEU A 12 6.20 10.68 11.22
N LEU A 13 6.35 11.29 12.41
CA LEU A 13 7.24 10.80 13.45
C LEU A 13 6.80 9.42 13.96
N ALA A 14 5.50 9.24 14.21
CA ALA A 14 4.95 7.94 14.62
C ALA A 14 5.20 6.86 13.56
N LEU A 15 5.06 7.20 12.27
CA LEU A 15 5.41 6.30 11.17
C LEU A 15 6.90 5.93 11.19
N GLY A 16 7.79 6.90 11.41
CA GLY A 16 9.23 6.66 11.60
C GLY A 16 9.54 5.68 12.72
N ASN A 17 8.87 5.82 13.86
CA ASN A 17 9.04 4.92 15.01
C ASN A 17 8.58 3.49 14.70
N VAL A 18 7.46 3.34 13.99
CA VAL A 18 6.97 2.05 13.51
C VAL A 18 7.96 1.40 12.55
N MET A 19 8.47 2.13 11.57
CA MET A 19 9.47 1.62 10.63
C MET A 19 10.74 1.14 11.35
N ASN A 20 11.24 1.91 12.32
CA ASN A 20 12.40 1.52 13.12
C ASN A 20 12.15 0.25 13.94
N ALA A 21 10.95 0.12 14.52
CA ALA A 21 10.59 -1.06 15.30
C ALA A 21 10.47 -2.31 14.41
N LEU A 22 9.92 -2.17 13.20
CA LEU A 22 9.83 -3.24 12.22
C LEU A 22 11.20 -3.67 11.67
N ALA A 23 12.05 -2.69 11.32
CA ALA A 23 13.42 -2.93 10.88
C ALA A 23 14.23 -3.69 11.94
N ALA A 24 14.10 -3.30 13.22
CA ALA A 24 14.74 -3.96 14.35
C ALA A 24 14.02 -5.24 14.83
N ARG A 25 12.93 -5.66 14.16
CA ARG A 25 12.11 -6.83 14.51
C ARG A 25 11.72 -6.88 15.99
N LYS A 26 11.35 -5.71 16.56
CA LYS A 26 10.93 -5.62 17.97
C LYS A 26 9.63 -6.40 18.20
N VAL A 27 9.50 -6.98 19.39
CA VAL A 27 8.29 -7.73 19.80
C VAL A 27 7.05 -6.83 19.77
N HIS A 28 7.17 -5.58 20.20
CA HIS A 28 6.08 -4.61 20.18
C HIS A 28 6.35 -3.50 19.15
N VAL A 29 5.43 -3.33 18.21
CA VAL A 29 5.45 -2.27 17.19
C VAL A 29 4.31 -1.27 17.49
N PRO A 30 4.59 0.02 17.67
CA PRO A 30 3.63 1.00 18.16
C PRO A 30 2.70 1.55 17.06
N PHE A 31 1.95 0.68 16.38
CA PHE A 31 0.98 1.13 15.36
C PHE A 31 -0.13 2.02 15.92
N ARG A 32 -0.33 2.02 17.24
CA ARG A 32 -1.41 2.74 17.92
C ARG A 32 -1.15 4.23 18.11
N ASP A 33 0.07 4.72 17.93
CA ASP A 33 0.43 6.11 18.23
C ASP A 33 -0.21 7.15 17.30
N SER A 34 -0.56 6.73 16.08
CA SER A 34 -1.27 7.58 15.11
C SER A 34 -2.42 6.84 14.43
N LYS A 35 -3.39 7.59 13.90
CA LYS A 35 -4.47 7.01 13.08
C LYS A 35 -3.93 6.48 11.75
N LEU A 36 -2.94 7.15 11.17
CA LEU A 36 -2.31 6.79 9.91
C LEU A 36 -1.64 5.41 10.01
N THR A 37 -0.83 5.18 11.04
CA THR A 37 -0.13 3.90 11.25
C THR A 37 -1.08 2.73 11.49
N ARG A 38 -2.27 2.97 12.07
CA ARG A 38 -3.31 1.92 12.21
C ARG A 38 -3.91 1.51 10.88
N ILE A 39 -4.11 2.47 9.97
CA ILE A 39 -4.62 2.19 8.62
C ILE A 39 -3.56 1.43 7.82
N LEU A 40 -2.28 1.77 8.02
CA LEU A 40 -1.15 1.18 7.30
C LEU A 40 -0.60 -0.11 7.93
N ASP A 41 -1.11 -0.56 9.07
CA ASP A 41 -0.64 -1.75 9.79
C ASP A 41 -0.59 -2.99 8.88
N GLY A 42 -1.71 -3.27 8.20
CA GLY A 42 -1.81 -4.38 7.24
C GLY A 42 -0.92 -4.22 6.00
N SER A 43 -0.56 -2.98 5.64
CA SER A 43 0.27 -2.68 4.47
C SER A 43 1.76 -2.84 4.79
N ILE A 44 2.24 -2.24 5.87
CA ILE A 44 3.67 -2.08 6.17
C ILE A 44 4.21 -3.26 6.99
N GLY A 45 3.41 -3.85 7.88
CA GLY A 45 3.81 -4.99 8.72
C GLY A 45 3.05 -6.28 8.44
N GLY A 46 2.05 -6.24 7.57
CA GLY A 46 1.10 -7.33 7.34
C GLY A 46 1.28 -8.04 5.99
N ASN A 47 0.18 -8.60 5.49
CA ASN A 47 0.16 -9.36 4.25
C ASN A 47 -0.09 -8.46 3.02
N CYS A 48 0.89 -7.62 2.68
CA CYS A 48 0.83 -6.72 1.54
C CYS A 48 2.19 -6.52 0.87
N LYS A 49 2.19 -6.29 -0.44
CA LYS A 49 3.36 -5.75 -1.14
C LYS A 49 3.26 -4.23 -1.10
N THR A 50 4.26 -3.58 -0.54
CA THR A 50 4.26 -2.12 -0.37
C THR A 50 5.46 -1.50 -1.05
N ALA A 51 5.22 -0.42 -1.78
CA ALA A 51 6.24 0.43 -2.36
C ALA A 51 6.19 1.81 -1.67
N LEU A 52 7.36 2.38 -1.40
CA LEU A 52 7.49 3.71 -0.82
C LEU A 52 8.07 4.64 -1.90
N LEU A 53 7.35 5.70 -2.23
CA LEU A 53 7.84 6.78 -3.09
C LEU A 53 8.41 7.89 -2.22
N VAL A 54 9.63 8.31 -2.53
CA VAL A 54 10.35 9.34 -1.78
C VAL A 54 10.51 10.55 -2.68
N CYS A 55 9.85 11.65 -2.31
CA CYS A 55 9.92 12.91 -3.02
C CYS A 55 10.75 13.89 -2.19
N ALA A 56 11.96 14.20 -2.66
CA ALA A 56 12.87 15.12 -1.98
C ALA A 56 13.38 16.20 -2.95
N SER A 57 13.72 17.37 -2.40
CA SER A 57 14.22 18.51 -3.18
C SER A 57 15.74 18.41 -3.40
N PRO A 58 16.24 18.70 -4.61
CA PRO A 58 17.68 18.72 -4.89
C PRO A 58 18.39 20.01 -4.45
N MET A 59 17.66 20.99 -3.88
CA MET A 59 18.22 22.29 -3.53
C MET A 59 19.09 22.23 -2.26
N ALA A 60 20.22 22.97 -2.26
CA ALA A 60 21.18 23.04 -1.17
C ALA A 60 20.56 23.50 0.16
N ASP A 61 19.66 24.50 0.12
CA ASP A 61 18.95 25.02 1.30
C ASP A 61 18.11 23.95 2.02
N SER A 62 17.70 22.91 1.27
CA SER A 62 16.91 21.79 1.77
C SER A 62 17.72 20.51 2.00
N ALA A 63 19.06 20.56 1.89
CA ALA A 63 19.92 19.40 1.95
C ALA A 63 19.72 18.56 3.24
N GLN A 64 19.54 19.22 4.38
CA GLN A 64 19.31 18.55 5.66
C GLN A 64 18.00 17.77 5.69
N GLU A 65 16.91 18.36 5.19
CA GLU A 65 15.61 17.69 5.17
C GLU A 65 15.57 16.55 4.13
N THR A 66 16.23 16.75 2.99
CA THR A 66 16.43 15.71 1.99
C THR A 66 17.21 14.53 2.57
N LEU A 67 18.26 14.79 3.35
CA LEU A 67 19.02 13.74 4.05
C LEU A 67 18.13 12.96 5.02
N ASN A 68 17.36 13.64 5.87
CA ASN A 68 16.41 13.01 6.79
C ASN A 68 15.40 12.10 6.05
N CYS A 69 14.92 12.55 4.88
CA CYS A 69 14.00 11.81 4.03
C CYS A 69 14.63 10.54 3.45
N LEU A 70 15.88 10.63 2.99
CA LEU A 70 16.64 9.50 2.44
C LEU A 70 17.00 8.48 3.53
N GLU A 71 17.36 8.93 4.73
CA GLU A 71 17.58 8.03 5.88
C GLU A 71 16.31 7.31 6.30
N PHE A 72 15.16 7.98 6.23
CA PHE A 72 13.87 7.32 6.43
C PHE A 72 13.62 6.23 5.37
N ALA A 73 13.88 6.54 4.10
CA ALA A 73 13.74 5.58 3.00
C ALA A 73 14.67 4.37 3.16
N HIS A 74 15.93 4.61 3.55
CA HIS A 74 16.91 3.56 3.79
C HIS A 74 16.44 2.59 4.88
N ARG A 75 15.90 3.12 5.98
CA ARG A 75 15.32 2.29 7.06
C ARG A 75 14.09 1.52 6.58
N ALA A 76 13.22 2.13 5.78
CA ALA A 76 12.05 1.45 5.23
C ALA A 76 12.43 0.26 4.33
N MET A 77 13.54 0.32 3.59
CA MET A 77 14.02 -0.81 2.78
C MET A 77 14.43 -2.03 3.61
N SER A 78 14.81 -1.85 4.87
CA SER A 78 15.20 -2.95 5.77
C SER A 78 14.00 -3.70 6.36
N VAL A 79 12.78 -3.21 6.16
CA VAL A 79 11.56 -3.85 6.64
C VAL A 79 11.24 -5.07 5.78
N ALA A 80 11.37 -6.26 6.35
CA ALA A 80 11.09 -7.51 5.67
C ALA A 80 9.60 -7.86 5.79
N VAL A 81 8.92 -7.98 4.64
CA VAL A 81 7.50 -8.37 4.55
C VAL A 81 7.35 -9.59 3.64
N THR A 82 6.58 -10.58 4.10
CA THR A 82 6.23 -11.76 3.30
C THR A 82 4.78 -11.67 2.85
N ALA A 83 4.57 -11.17 1.63
CA ALA A 83 3.24 -11.08 1.05
C ALA A 83 2.80 -12.40 0.39
N GLN A 84 1.65 -12.93 0.83
CA GLN A 84 0.95 -14.09 0.30
C GLN A 84 -0.35 -13.65 -0.39
N VAL A 85 -0.68 -14.31 -1.50
CA VAL A 85 -1.97 -14.10 -2.16
C VAL A 85 -3.06 -14.66 -1.27
N ASN A 86 -4.03 -13.83 -0.90
CA ASN A 86 -5.25 -14.25 -0.20
C ASN A 86 -6.12 -15.05 -1.19
N ALA A 87 -5.70 -16.26 -1.53
CA ALA A 87 -6.46 -17.20 -2.33
C ALA A 87 -7.49 -17.88 -1.43
N GLY A 88 -8.48 -17.10 -0.99
CA GLY A 88 -9.66 -17.63 -0.35
C GLY A 88 -10.56 -18.26 -1.40
N VAL A 89 -10.31 -19.53 -1.75
CA VAL A 89 -11.42 -20.47 -1.63
C VAL A 89 -11.53 -20.63 -0.13
N VAL A 90 -12.40 -19.83 0.50
CA VAL A 90 -12.93 -20.31 1.77
C VAL A 90 -13.69 -21.55 1.35
N ALA A 91 -13.08 -22.72 1.51
CA ALA A 91 -13.81 -23.98 1.52
C ALA A 91 -14.61 -23.99 2.83
N VAL A 92 -15.50 -23.01 2.99
CA VAL A 92 -16.72 -23.29 3.71
C VAL A 92 -17.43 -24.19 2.73
N ASP A 93 -17.58 -25.46 3.10
CA ASP A 93 -18.55 -26.29 2.41
C ASP A 93 -19.82 -25.45 2.33
N ALA A 94 -20.21 -25.07 1.11
CA ALA A 94 -21.38 -24.22 0.93
C ALA A 94 -22.61 -24.86 1.57
N SER A 95 -22.60 -26.19 1.68
CA SER A 95 -23.55 -27.00 2.44
C SER A 95 -23.45 -26.82 3.96
N ALA A 96 -22.25 -26.72 4.56
CA ALA A 96 -22.07 -26.47 5.99
C ALA A 96 -22.51 -25.05 6.38
N LEU A 97 -22.09 -24.02 5.62
CA LEU A 97 -22.57 -22.65 5.83
C LEU A 97 -24.09 -22.55 5.63
N ALA A 98 -24.62 -23.23 4.60
CA ALA A 98 -26.05 -23.27 4.38
C ALA A 98 -26.79 -24.04 5.47
N ALA A 99 -26.18 -25.04 6.12
CA ALA A 99 -26.77 -25.75 7.24
C ALA A 99 -26.81 -24.88 8.50
N ASP A 100 -25.74 -24.14 8.80
CA ASP A 100 -25.69 -23.22 9.93
C ASP A 100 -26.65 -22.04 9.74
N LEU A 101 -26.72 -21.46 8.54
CA LEU A 101 -27.72 -20.43 8.20
C LEU A 101 -29.16 -20.94 8.23
N ARG A 102 -29.39 -22.25 8.00
CA ARG A 102 -30.73 -22.87 8.14
C ARG A 102 -31.11 -23.10 9.61
N ARG A 103 -30.13 -23.24 10.51
CA ARG A 103 -30.36 -23.41 11.95
C ARG A 103 -30.62 -22.10 12.68
N ASP A 104 -30.42 -20.95 12.02
CA ASP A 104 -30.55 -19.65 12.66
C ASP A 104 -32.03 -19.29 12.93
N PRO A 105 -32.51 -19.26 14.19
CA PRO A 105 -33.94 -19.09 14.52
C PRO A 105 -34.48 -17.71 14.12
N ARG A 106 -33.59 -16.74 13.89
CA ARG A 106 -33.93 -15.41 13.37
C ARG A 106 -34.49 -15.46 11.95
N LEU A 107 -34.01 -16.38 11.11
CA LEU A 107 -34.50 -16.55 9.74
C LEU A 107 -35.88 -17.22 9.71
N GLU A 108 -36.15 -18.13 10.64
CA GLU A 108 -37.48 -18.73 10.81
C GLU A 108 -38.49 -17.70 11.30
N ALA A 109 -38.11 -16.85 12.26
CA ALA A 109 -38.94 -15.74 12.72
C ALA A 109 -39.29 -14.77 11.58
N LEU A 110 -38.32 -14.41 10.74
CA LEU A 110 -38.54 -13.58 9.54
C LEU A 110 -39.42 -14.28 8.49
N ARG A 111 -39.29 -15.61 8.33
CA ARG A 111 -40.16 -16.41 7.45
C ARG A 111 -41.59 -16.48 7.95
N LEU A 112 -41.81 -16.60 9.26
CA LEU A 112 -43.15 -16.62 9.87
C LEU A 112 -43.78 -15.23 9.84
N ALA A 113 -43.00 -14.17 10.10
CA ALA A 113 -43.43 -12.78 9.93
C ALA A 113 -43.82 -12.49 8.47
N GLY A 114 -43.05 -12.99 7.49
CA GLY A 114 -43.36 -12.86 6.07
C GLY A 114 -44.56 -13.70 5.59
N LYS A 115 -44.99 -14.72 6.34
CA LYS A 115 -46.22 -15.49 6.06
C LYS A 115 -47.47 -14.77 6.55
N SER A 116 -47.38 -14.02 7.66
CA SER A 116 -48.49 -13.22 8.19
C SER A 116 -48.89 -12.07 7.25
N SER A 117 -47.97 -11.58 6.40
CA SER A 117 -48.23 -10.52 5.42
C SER A 117 -48.51 -11.04 4.00
N ARG A 118 -48.44 -12.36 3.74
CA ARG A 118 -48.66 -12.93 2.40
C ARG A 118 -50.12 -13.14 2.02
N SER A 119 -51.05 -13.01 2.95
CA SER A 119 -52.48 -13.08 2.64
C SER A 119 -53.01 -11.83 1.90
N LEU A 120 -52.21 -10.77 1.74
CA LEU A 120 -52.66 -9.51 1.13
C LEU A 120 -51.96 -9.12 -0.18
N LEU A 121 -51.05 -9.94 -0.71
CA LEU A 121 -50.42 -9.68 -2.01
C LEU A 121 -50.25 -10.99 -2.79
N VAL A 122 -51.37 -11.60 -3.18
CA VAL A 122 -51.41 -12.48 -4.35
C VAL A 122 -51.28 -11.58 -5.57
N GLY A 123 -50.05 -11.35 -6.04
CA GLY A 123 -49.82 -10.48 -7.18
C GLY A 123 -48.37 -10.12 -7.49
N ALA A 124 -47.40 -11.02 -7.27
CA ALA A 124 -46.08 -10.90 -7.88
C ALA A 124 -45.33 -12.23 -7.76
N GLN A 125 -45.57 -13.14 -8.69
CA GLN A 125 -44.60 -14.21 -8.94
C GLN A 125 -43.38 -13.59 -9.60
N ALA A 126 -42.43 -13.10 -8.80
CA ALA A 126 -41.07 -12.90 -9.27
C ALA A 126 -40.39 -14.28 -9.28
N ALA A 127 -40.61 -15.03 -10.36
CA ALA A 127 -39.72 -16.10 -10.73
C ALA A 127 -38.34 -15.48 -10.96
N VAL A 128 -37.45 -15.61 -9.98
CA VAL A 128 -36.04 -15.28 -10.18
C VAL A 128 -35.53 -16.28 -11.21
N PRO A 129 -35.13 -15.86 -12.42
CA PRO A 129 -34.61 -16.80 -13.40
C PRO A 129 -33.36 -17.47 -12.80
N PRO A 130 -33.11 -18.77 -13.08
CA PRO A 130 -31.86 -19.39 -12.67
C PRO A 130 -30.72 -18.62 -13.34
N THR A 131 -29.99 -17.84 -12.54
CA THR A 131 -28.77 -17.22 -13.01
C THR A 131 -27.81 -18.36 -13.35
N PRO A 132 -27.18 -18.36 -14.55
CA PRO A 132 -26.20 -19.37 -14.87
C PRO A 132 -25.06 -19.21 -13.87
N VAL A 133 -24.92 -20.18 -12.97
CA VAL A 133 -23.72 -20.37 -12.17
C VAL A 133 -22.61 -20.59 -13.18
N ARG A 134 -21.88 -19.50 -13.46
CA ARG A 134 -20.75 -19.49 -14.37
C ARG A 134 -19.77 -20.47 -13.76
N GLY A 135 -19.66 -21.67 -14.35
CA GLY A 135 -18.68 -22.67 -13.97
C GLY A 135 -17.29 -22.05 -13.86
N PRO A 136 -16.37 -22.64 -13.10
CA PRO A 136 -15.06 -22.07 -12.85
C PRO A 136 -14.46 -21.69 -14.20
N ARG A 137 -14.33 -20.38 -14.47
CA ARG A 137 -13.47 -19.97 -15.57
C ARG A 137 -12.13 -20.59 -15.23
N ALA A 138 -11.59 -21.41 -16.12
CA ALA A 138 -10.22 -21.88 -16.00
C ALA A 138 -9.36 -20.63 -15.82
N PHE A 139 -9.00 -20.34 -14.56
CA PHE A 139 -8.17 -19.21 -14.25
C PHE A 139 -6.82 -19.60 -14.80
N SER A 140 -6.49 -18.98 -15.93
CA SER A 140 -5.16 -19.00 -16.53
C SER A 140 -4.15 -18.96 -15.40
N LYS A 141 -3.41 -20.06 -15.24
CA LYS A 141 -2.28 -20.22 -14.31
C LYS A 141 -1.14 -19.27 -14.70
N ARG A 142 -1.41 -17.97 -14.72
CA ARG A 142 -0.51 -16.91 -15.17
C ARG A 142 -0.28 -15.86 -14.09
N CYS A 143 -0.38 -16.32 -12.84
CA CYS A 143 0.42 -15.79 -11.74
C CYS A 143 1.49 -16.84 -11.42
N THR A 144 2.25 -17.25 -12.44
CA THR A 144 3.53 -17.91 -12.21
C THR A 144 4.43 -16.90 -11.52
N ARG A 145 5.22 -17.40 -10.57
CA ARG A 145 6.35 -16.79 -9.85
C ARG A 145 7.24 -15.79 -10.63
N GLY A 146 7.09 -15.64 -11.96
CA GLY A 146 7.97 -14.85 -12.84
C GLY A 146 7.53 -13.43 -13.20
N LYS A 147 6.39 -12.90 -12.73
CA LYS A 147 6.04 -11.47 -13.01
C LYS A 147 6.65 -10.47 -12.04
N PHE A 148 7.10 -10.92 -10.87
CA PHE A 148 7.71 -10.03 -9.88
C PHE A 148 9.23 -9.93 -10.05
N THR A 149 9.88 -10.93 -10.65
CA THR A 149 11.30 -10.84 -11.05
C THR A 149 11.47 -9.77 -12.11
N VAL A 150 10.66 -9.78 -13.18
CA VAL A 150 10.71 -8.73 -14.22
C VAL A 150 10.43 -7.33 -13.66
N ALA A 151 9.57 -7.20 -12.65
CA ALA A 151 9.33 -5.91 -11.99
C ALA A 151 10.51 -5.45 -11.10
N MET A 152 11.28 -6.38 -10.52
CA MET A 152 12.51 -6.06 -9.80
C MET A 152 13.67 -5.80 -10.77
N ASP A 153 13.79 -6.55 -11.86
CA ASP A 153 14.77 -6.30 -12.93
C ASP A 153 14.52 -4.91 -13.54
N GLN A 154 13.26 -4.56 -13.84
CA GLN A 154 12.88 -3.21 -14.28
C GLN A 154 13.15 -2.15 -13.21
N ALA A 155 13.00 -2.48 -11.92
CA ALA A 155 13.32 -1.57 -10.83
C ALA A 155 14.83 -1.37 -10.66
N GLU A 156 15.65 -2.40 -10.93
CA GLU A 156 17.10 -2.34 -10.96
C GLU A 156 17.60 -1.54 -12.16
N GLU A 157 17.03 -1.76 -13.34
CA GLU A 157 17.26 -0.93 -14.54
C GLU A 157 16.87 0.52 -14.28
N ASN A 158 15.69 0.78 -13.72
CA ASN A 158 15.27 2.13 -13.35
C ASN A 158 16.20 2.75 -12.31
N LYS A 159 16.70 1.96 -11.35
CA LYS A 159 17.68 2.43 -10.36
C LYS A 159 19.00 2.81 -11.01
N GLN A 160 19.47 2.06 -12.01
CA GLN A 160 20.68 2.38 -12.77
C GLN A 160 20.47 3.64 -13.62
N ALA A 161 19.38 3.72 -14.38
CA ALA A 161 19.04 4.89 -15.19
C ALA A 161 18.92 6.16 -14.34
N TRP A 162 18.33 6.07 -13.15
CA TRP A 162 18.25 7.20 -12.21
C TRP A 162 19.61 7.61 -11.67
N LYS A 163 20.51 6.66 -11.39
CA LYS A 163 21.87 6.98 -10.96
C LYS A 163 22.64 7.71 -12.05
N GLU A 164 22.61 7.18 -13.27
CA GLU A 164 23.25 7.81 -14.43
C GLU A 164 22.73 9.22 -14.68
N HIS A 165 21.40 9.39 -14.62
CA HIS A 165 20.78 10.71 -14.75
C HIS A 165 21.22 11.68 -13.63
N MET A 166 21.31 11.20 -12.38
CA MET A 166 21.76 12.02 -11.25
C MET A 166 23.24 12.41 -11.37
N ASP A 167 24.10 11.49 -11.79
CA ASP A 167 25.52 11.74 -11.99
C ASP A 167 25.74 12.74 -13.15
N ALA A 168 24.97 12.62 -14.24
CA ALA A 168 24.94 13.61 -15.32
C ALA A 168 24.45 14.98 -14.84
N ASN A 169 23.48 15.02 -13.92
CA ASN A 169 22.98 16.28 -13.37
C ASN A 169 23.99 16.95 -12.43
N ARG A 170 24.74 16.17 -11.65
CA ARG A 170 25.86 16.67 -10.84
C ARG A 170 26.97 17.27 -11.69
N LEU A 171 27.32 16.60 -12.79
CA LEU A 171 28.36 17.11 -13.69
C LEU A 171 27.95 18.44 -14.29
N ARG A 172 26.70 18.53 -14.80
CA ARG A 172 26.14 19.78 -15.34
C ARG A 172 26.13 20.90 -14.31
N ALA A 173 25.68 20.64 -13.08
CA ALA A 173 25.68 21.64 -12.01
C ALA A 173 27.11 22.11 -11.66
N ALA A 174 28.11 21.21 -11.70
CA ALA A 174 29.50 21.56 -11.46
C ALA A 174 30.10 22.38 -12.61
N GLU A 175 29.76 22.05 -13.86
CA GLU A 175 30.15 22.82 -15.05
C GLU A 175 29.54 24.22 -15.04
N GLU A 176 28.24 24.33 -14.74
CA GLU A 176 27.53 25.62 -14.60
C GLU A 176 28.17 26.48 -13.50
N ALA A 177 28.54 25.90 -12.35
CA ALA A 177 29.22 26.62 -11.28
C ALA A 177 30.63 27.08 -11.70
N ALA A 178 31.37 26.28 -12.46
CA ALA A 178 32.68 26.64 -12.99
C ALA A 178 32.57 27.76 -14.05
N GLU A 179 31.55 27.73 -14.90
CA GLU A 179 31.26 28.80 -15.86
C GLU A 179 30.87 30.10 -15.15
N GLN A 180 30.06 30.04 -14.10
CA GLN A 180 29.73 31.21 -13.29
C GLN A 180 30.98 31.84 -12.68
N LEU A 181 31.93 31.04 -12.17
CA LEU A 181 33.20 31.54 -11.67
C LEU A 181 34.08 32.15 -12.77
N ARG A 182 34.12 31.55 -13.97
CA ARG A 182 34.84 32.12 -15.12
C ARG A 182 34.23 33.45 -15.56
N GLN A 183 32.90 33.53 -15.63
CA GLN A 183 32.17 34.76 -15.96
C GLN A 183 32.41 35.84 -14.91
N ALA A 184 32.36 35.49 -13.63
CA ALA A 184 32.68 36.41 -12.54
C ALA A 184 34.12 36.90 -12.62
N ALA A 185 35.10 36.02 -12.87
CA ALA A 185 36.50 36.42 -13.05
C ALA A 185 36.68 37.39 -14.23
N ALA A 186 35.99 37.14 -15.36
CA ALA A 186 36.02 38.02 -16.52
C ALA A 186 35.30 39.37 -16.33
N GLN A 187 34.44 39.51 -15.31
CA GLN A 187 33.80 40.79 -14.95
C GLN A 187 34.70 41.69 -14.08
N PHE A 188 35.78 41.16 -13.51
CA PHE A 188 36.70 41.89 -12.63
C PHE A 188 38.02 42.31 -13.32
N GLU A 189 38.23 41.96 -14.59
CA GLU A 189 39.26 42.53 -15.48
C GLU A 189 38.69 43.71 -16.29
#